data_AF-A0A2U1D0J6-F1
#
_entry.id   AF-A0A2U1D0J6-F1
#
_cell.length_a   1.000
_cell.length_b   1.000
_cell.length_c   1.000
_cell.angle_alpha   90.00
_cell.angle_beta   90.00
_cell.angle_gamma   90.00
#
_symmetry.space_group_name_H-M   'P 1'
#
loop_
_entity.id
_entity.type
_entity.pdbx_description
1 polymer ?
#
loop_
_entity_poly.entity_id
_entity_poly.type
_entity_poly.pdbx_seq_one_letter_code
_entity_poly.pdbx_strand_id
1 'polypeptide(L)'
;MTEPLAPHPTGRRIPSFISTLSAGLLVLLLTGCAGGLITTTAYTTAGTAAGILYEKRMAFRDQLHRDYQTYQSQFAEAECDPSEYEISDTIYRFIENSPGTVDGYAEAQHILKTIYHDETHSRTVRAQALYYTALTEVEKENGSLDQARTYLRQLKEDFPGTHDCAVDTLLDEEGII
;
A
#
# COMPACT_ATOMS: atom_id res chain seq x y z
N MET A 1 1.71 -42.24 41.43
CA MET A 1 2.78 -43.26 41.45
C MET A 1 3.55 -43.15 40.14
N THR A 2 4.86 -42.87 40.25
CA THR A 2 5.92 -43.05 39.22
C THR A 2 5.78 -42.36 37.85
N GLU A 3 6.44 -41.20 37.71
CA GLU A 3 7.35 -40.88 36.58
C GLU A 3 8.55 -41.87 36.57
N PRO A 4 9.39 -42.07 35.50
CA PRO A 4 9.91 -41.04 34.59
C PRO A 4 10.34 -41.42 33.13
N LEU A 5 10.71 -40.37 32.38
CA LEU A 5 11.76 -40.16 31.35
C LEU A 5 12.24 -41.21 30.29
N ALA A 6 12.35 -40.65 29.06
CA ALA A 6 13.43 -40.72 28.04
C ALA A 6 13.38 -41.82 26.94
N PRO A 7 14.01 -41.66 25.74
CA PRO A 7 14.92 -40.59 25.27
C PRO A 7 14.67 -39.98 23.85
N HIS A 8 15.13 -38.74 23.65
CA HIS A 8 15.64 -38.17 22.37
C HIS A 8 17.16 -38.49 22.27
N PRO A 9 17.92 -38.13 21.21
CA PRO A 9 17.68 -37.99 19.77
C PRO A 9 18.74 -38.79 18.95
N THR A 10 18.77 -38.64 17.62
CA THR A 10 19.96 -38.56 16.72
C THR A 10 19.75 -39.31 15.39
N GLY A 11 19.84 -38.56 14.29
CA GLY A 11 19.74 -39.10 12.93
C GLY A 11 20.27 -38.10 11.90
N ARG A 12 21.43 -37.50 12.19
CA ARG A 12 22.19 -36.63 11.29
C ARG A 12 22.68 -37.46 10.09
N ARG A 13 22.13 -37.25 8.89
CA ARG A 13 22.75 -37.72 7.63
C ARG A 13 23.28 -36.53 6.85
N ILE A 14 24.60 -36.42 6.89
CA ILE A 14 25.43 -35.60 6.01
C ILE A 14 25.89 -36.52 4.87
N PRO A 15 25.72 -36.11 3.60
CA PRO A 15 26.68 -36.42 2.54
C PRO A 15 27.43 -35.12 2.20
N SER A 16 28.69 -34.93 2.60
CA SER A 16 29.94 -35.46 2.02
C SER A 16 30.09 -35.24 0.52
N PHE A 17 30.75 -34.12 0.21
CA PHE A 17 31.87 -33.93 -0.73
C PHE A 17 31.81 -34.55 -2.13
N ILE A 18 31.65 -33.72 -3.16
CA ILE A 18 32.43 -33.74 -4.43
C ILE A 18 32.46 -32.27 -4.94
N SER A 19 33.54 -31.49 -4.72
CA SER A 19 34.73 -31.34 -5.58
C SER A 19 34.46 -31.13 -7.08
N THR A 20 34.38 -29.86 -7.50
CA THR A 20 34.95 -29.42 -8.79
C THR A 20 35.44 -27.98 -8.67
N LEU A 21 36.75 -27.88 -8.44
CA LEU A 21 37.58 -26.71 -8.72
C LEU A 21 37.71 -26.59 -10.24
N SER A 22 37.19 -25.52 -10.84
CA SER A 22 37.54 -25.12 -12.20
C SER A 22 38.14 -23.72 -12.13
N ALA A 23 39.47 -23.71 -12.00
CA ALA A 23 40.31 -22.56 -12.26
C ALA A 23 40.23 -22.22 -13.76
N GLY A 24 39.62 -21.08 -14.08
CA GLY A 24 39.60 -20.48 -15.41
C GLY A 24 40.26 -19.11 -15.36
N LEU A 25 41.58 -19.10 -15.26
CA LEU A 25 42.42 -17.91 -15.43
C LEU A 25 42.56 -17.63 -16.94
N LEU A 26 41.94 -16.56 -17.44
CA LEU A 26 42.43 -15.92 -18.66
C LEU A 26 42.34 -14.39 -18.51
N VAL A 27 43.40 -13.85 -17.93
CA VAL A 27 43.74 -12.43 -17.97
C VAL A 27 44.30 -12.15 -19.36
N LEU A 28 43.56 -11.42 -20.19
CA LEU A 28 44.10 -10.75 -21.37
C LEU A 28 44.30 -9.28 -21.01
N LEU A 29 45.55 -8.95 -20.74
CA LEU A 29 46.04 -7.61 -20.50
C LEU A 29 46.31 -6.88 -21.82
N LEU A 30 45.90 -5.61 -21.84
CA LEU A 30 46.57 -4.44 -22.41
C LEU A 30 46.24 -3.96 -23.83
N THR A 31 45.68 -2.74 -23.82
CA THR A 31 46.08 -1.53 -24.56
C THR A 31 45.76 -1.42 -26.05
N GLY A 32 44.65 -0.73 -26.32
CA GLY A 32 44.50 0.18 -27.46
C GLY A 32 43.97 1.53 -26.95
N CYS A 33 44.82 2.54 -26.94
CA CYS A 33 44.42 3.92 -26.66
C CYS A 33 43.53 4.44 -27.80
N ALA A 34 42.26 4.71 -27.50
CA ALA A 34 41.47 5.70 -28.20
C ALA A 34 40.57 6.36 -27.16
N GLY A 35 40.88 7.63 -26.85
CA GLY A 35 40.05 8.46 -26.01
C GLY A 35 38.65 8.57 -26.58
N GLY A 36 37.66 8.48 -25.70
CA GLY A 36 36.27 8.65 -26.09
C GLY A 36 35.32 8.16 -25.02
N LEU A 37 34.92 9.08 -24.13
CA LEU A 37 33.59 9.10 -23.50
C LEU A 37 33.13 7.80 -22.82
N ILE A 38 33.57 7.56 -21.59
CA ILE A 38 32.83 6.68 -20.67
C ILE A 38 32.58 7.39 -19.34
N THR A 39 31.98 8.58 -19.40
CA THR A 39 31.43 9.24 -18.20
C THR A 39 30.28 10.14 -18.64
N THR A 40 29.03 9.64 -18.71
CA THR A 40 27.83 10.49 -18.53
C THR A 40 26.49 9.75 -18.54
N THR A 41 26.36 8.51 -19.03
CA THR A 41 25.01 7.90 -19.19
C THR A 41 24.35 7.38 -17.91
N ALA A 42 25.10 7.24 -16.81
CA ALA A 42 24.52 6.81 -15.52
C ALA A 42 23.81 7.94 -14.76
N TYR A 43 24.19 9.21 -14.98
CA TYR A 43 23.59 10.35 -14.26
C TYR A 43 22.32 10.88 -14.94
N THR A 44 22.21 10.75 -16.27
CA THR A 44 21.03 11.22 -17.00
C THR A 44 19.83 10.30 -16.80
N THR A 45 20.05 8.99 -16.65
CA THR A 45 18.99 7.99 -16.43
C THR A 45 18.41 8.03 -15.01
N ALA A 46 19.24 8.28 -14.00
CA ALA A 46 18.78 8.48 -12.61
C ALA A 46 17.97 9.78 -12.45
N GLY A 47 18.37 10.85 -13.16
CA GLY A 47 17.65 12.14 -13.17
C GLY A 47 16.27 12.05 -13.82
N THR A 48 16.13 11.31 -14.92
CA THR A 48 14.82 11.12 -15.59
C THR A 48 13.87 10.26 -14.76
N ALA A 49 14.36 9.22 -14.11
CA ALA A 49 13.52 8.38 -13.25
C ALA A 49 13.00 9.15 -12.03
N ALA A 50 13.87 9.93 -11.35
CA ALA A 50 13.46 10.77 -10.24
C ALA A 50 12.45 11.85 -10.63
N GLY A 51 12.62 12.46 -11.81
CA GLY A 51 11.66 13.43 -12.37
C GLY A 51 10.28 12.82 -12.61
N ILE A 52 10.22 11.63 -13.25
CA ILE A 52 8.95 10.93 -13.51
C ILE A 52 8.24 10.56 -12.20
N LEU A 53 8.97 10.07 -11.19
CA LEU A 53 8.37 9.71 -9.90
C LEU A 53 7.83 10.95 -9.15
N TYR A 54 8.52 12.09 -9.26
CA TYR A 54 8.06 13.36 -8.71
C TYR A 54 6.78 13.85 -9.38
N GLU A 55 6.71 13.82 -10.72
CA GLU A 55 5.50 14.17 -11.48
C GLU A 55 4.32 13.27 -11.12
N LYS A 56 4.54 11.96 -11.02
CA LYS A 56 3.51 11.00 -10.58
C LYS A 56 3.00 11.31 -9.17
N ARG A 57 3.90 11.63 -8.23
CA ARG A 57 3.51 12.01 -6.86
C ARG A 57 2.67 13.29 -6.84
N MET A 58 3.05 14.30 -7.61
CA MET A 58 2.28 15.56 -7.68
C MET A 58 0.90 15.33 -8.29
N ALA A 59 0.80 14.58 -9.39
CA ALA A 59 -0.47 14.24 -10.01
C ALA A 59 -1.40 13.47 -9.06
N PHE A 60 -0.84 12.54 -8.29
CA PHE A 60 -1.57 11.81 -7.25
C PHE A 60 -2.09 12.73 -6.14
N ARG A 61 -1.27 13.67 -5.64
CA ARG A 61 -1.70 14.64 -4.61
C ARG A 61 -2.83 15.53 -5.10
N ASP A 62 -2.72 16.02 -6.33
CA ASP A 62 -3.76 16.87 -6.94
C ASP A 62 -5.07 16.08 -7.15
N GLN A 63 -4.97 14.81 -7.54
CA GLN A 63 -6.11 13.92 -7.70
C GLN A 63 -6.79 13.65 -6.35
N LEU A 64 -6.02 13.23 -5.34
CA LEU A 64 -6.49 13.02 -3.98
C LEU A 64 -7.23 14.24 -3.42
N HIS A 65 -6.71 15.45 -3.67
CA HIS A 65 -7.35 16.68 -3.21
C HIS A 65 -8.69 16.94 -3.89
N ARG A 66 -8.78 16.72 -5.21
CA ARG A 66 -10.04 16.84 -5.95
C ARG A 66 -11.07 15.84 -5.46
N ASP A 67 -10.66 14.58 -5.34
CA ASP A 67 -11.54 13.49 -4.91
C ASP A 67 -12.08 13.78 -3.51
N TYR A 68 -11.24 14.29 -2.61
CA TYR A 68 -11.67 14.70 -1.28
C TYR A 68 -12.70 15.84 -1.30
N GLN A 69 -12.52 16.86 -2.14
CA GLN A 69 -13.48 17.95 -2.24
C GLN A 69 -14.83 17.50 -2.79
N THR A 70 -14.82 16.69 -3.85
CA THR A 70 -16.04 16.11 -4.45
C THR A 70 -16.77 15.24 -3.43
N TYR A 71 -16.02 14.39 -2.73
CA TYR A 71 -16.53 13.56 -1.66
C TYR A 71 -17.19 14.40 -0.55
N GLN A 72 -16.55 15.48 -0.08
CA GLN A 72 -17.13 16.33 0.97
C GLN A 72 -18.43 17.02 0.53
N SER A 73 -18.53 17.44 -0.75
CA SER A 73 -19.75 18.09 -1.22
C SER A 73 -20.93 17.12 -1.28
N GLN A 74 -20.69 15.87 -1.70
CA GLN A 74 -21.74 14.85 -1.80
C GLN A 74 -22.37 14.53 -0.44
N PHE A 75 -21.56 14.35 0.62
CA PHE A 75 -22.12 14.11 1.95
C PHE A 75 -22.77 15.33 2.58
N ALA A 76 -22.30 16.54 2.23
CA ALA A 76 -22.96 17.76 2.63
C ALA A 76 -24.36 17.88 1.97
N GLU A 77 -24.50 17.45 0.72
CA GLU A 77 -25.80 17.40 0.02
C GLU A 77 -26.71 16.30 0.58
N ALA A 78 -26.14 15.18 1.03
CA ALA A 78 -26.86 14.08 1.70
C ALA A 78 -27.22 14.39 3.17
N GLU A 79 -26.87 15.58 3.68
CA GLU A 79 -27.11 16.02 5.06
C GLU A 79 -26.50 15.09 6.13
N CYS A 80 -25.42 14.37 5.82
CA CYS A 80 -24.72 13.54 6.79
C CYS A 80 -23.94 14.39 7.82
N ASP A 81 -23.70 13.85 9.02
CA ASP A 81 -22.83 14.50 10.01
C ASP A 81 -21.38 14.52 9.49
N PRO A 82 -20.69 15.68 9.45
CA PRO A 82 -19.29 15.78 9.04
C PRO A 82 -18.35 14.78 9.70
N SER A 83 -18.58 14.43 10.96
CA SER A 83 -17.75 13.45 11.68
C SER A 83 -17.82 12.03 11.10
N GLU A 84 -18.86 11.71 10.32
CA GLU A 84 -19.01 10.43 9.63
C GLU A 84 -18.24 10.38 8.31
N TYR A 85 -17.76 11.49 7.76
CA TYR A 85 -17.10 11.49 6.45
C TYR A 85 -15.80 12.29 6.43
N GLU A 86 -15.50 13.11 7.43
CA GLU A 86 -14.26 13.87 7.51
C GLU A 86 -13.03 12.97 7.45
N ILE A 87 -12.08 13.29 6.57
CA ILE A 87 -10.79 12.60 6.51
C ILE A 87 -9.88 13.14 7.60
N SER A 88 -9.44 12.26 8.50
CA SER A 88 -8.40 12.62 9.47
C SER A 88 -7.17 13.18 8.75
N ASP A 89 -6.74 14.38 9.12
CA ASP A 89 -5.55 15.04 8.57
C ASP A 89 -4.30 14.14 8.66
N THR A 90 -4.25 13.26 9.66
CA THR A 90 -3.16 12.27 9.78
C THR A 90 -3.18 11.27 8.62
N ILE A 91 -4.35 10.75 8.27
CA ILE A 91 -4.52 9.78 7.18
C ILE A 91 -4.36 10.49 5.83
N TYR A 92 -4.91 11.69 5.68
CA TYR A 92 -4.74 12.50 4.46
C TYR A 92 -3.26 12.78 4.18
N ARG A 93 -2.51 13.29 5.17
CA ARG A 93 -1.06 13.52 5.04
C ARG A 93 -0.30 12.22 4.82
N PHE A 94 -0.75 11.11 5.39
CA PHE A 94 -0.09 9.83 5.21
C PHE A 94 -0.18 9.36 3.74
N ILE A 95 -1.38 9.43 3.16
CA ILE A 95 -1.62 9.13 1.74
C ILE A 95 -0.81 10.10 0.88
N GLU A 96 -0.88 11.40 1.17
CA GLU A 96 -0.16 12.46 0.46
C GLU A 96 1.37 12.27 0.42
N ASN A 97 1.94 11.72 1.50
CA ASN A 97 3.38 11.48 1.63
C ASN A 97 3.82 10.07 1.19
N SER A 98 2.90 9.22 0.72
CA SER A 98 3.22 7.88 0.24
C SER A 98 4.29 7.96 -0.87
N PRO A 99 5.26 7.02 -0.92
CA PRO A 99 6.27 7.06 -1.95
C PRO A 99 5.62 7.01 -3.33
N GLY A 100 6.20 7.71 -4.30
CA GLY A 100 5.71 7.73 -5.67
C GLY A 100 6.00 6.41 -6.37
N THR A 101 5.59 5.30 -5.79
CA THR A 101 5.64 3.97 -6.38
C THR A 101 4.57 3.88 -7.49
N VAL A 102 4.46 2.72 -8.14
CA VAL A 102 3.56 2.56 -9.29
C VAL A 102 2.09 2.77 -8.91
N ASP A 103 1.70 2.47 -7.66
CA ASP A 103 0.33 2.64 -7.15
C ASP A 103 0.34 3.11 -5.68
N GLY A 104 0.18 4.42 -5.47
CA GLY A 104 0.15 5.03 -4.13
C GLY A 104 -1.09 4.67 -3.32
N TYR A 105 -2.22 4.34 -3.96
CA TYR A 105 -3.44 3.91 -3.29
C TYR A 105 -3.30 2.48 -2.74
N ALA A 106 -2.62 1.58 -3.46
CA ALA A 106 -2.35 0.23 -2.98
C ALA A 106 -1.48 0.22 -1.70
N GLU A 107 -0.49 1.09 -1.62
CA GLU A 107 0.34 1.24 -0.42
C GLU A 107 -0.46 1.82 0.75
N ALA A 108 -1.23 2.89 0.52
CA ALA A 108 -2.14 3.45 1.51
C ALA A 108 -3.09 2.39 2.08
N GLN A 109 -3.70 1.58 1.22
CA GLN A 109 -4.56 0.47 1.64
C GLN A 109 -3.87 -0.55 2.53
N HIS A 110 -2.62 -0.90 2.24
CA HIS A 110 -1.90 -1.88 3.04
C HIS A 110 -1.78 -1.43 4.50
N ILE A 111 -1.46 -0.15 4.71
CA ILE A 111 -1.42 0.44 6.05
C ILE A 111 -2.82 0.52 6.67
N LEU A 112 -3.82 1.02 5.93
CA LEU A 112 -5.19 1.15 6.43
C LEU A 112 -5.76 -0.20 6.89
N LYS A 113 -5.53 -1.28 6.13
CA LYS A 113 -5.91 -2.65 6.51
C LYS A 113 -5.18 -3.12 7.77
N THR A 114 -3.90 -2.75 7.92
CA THR A 114 -3.14 -3.06 9.14
C THR A 114 -3.76 -2.38 10.37
N ILE A 115 -4.13 -1.10 10.26
CA ILE A 115 -4.79 -0.34 11.33
C ILE A 115 -6.15 -0.96 11.67
N TYR A 116 -6.95 -1.32 10.65
CA TYR A 116 -8.26 -1.95 10.86
C TYR A 116 -8.17 -3.28 11.65
N HIS A 117 -7.16 -4.09 11.35
CA HIS A 117 -6.95 -5.39 12.01
C HIS A 117 -6.27 -5.31 13.39
N ASP A 118 -5.67 -4.18 13.75
CA ASP A 118 -5.01 -3.99 15.04
C ASP A 118 -6.01 -3.59 16.13
N GLU A 119 -6.34 -4.53 17.01
CA GLU A 119 -7.29 -4.33 18.12
C GLU A 119 -6.77 -3.37 19.22
N THR A 120 -5.50 -2.99 19.19
CA THR A 120 -4.96 -1.98 20.11
C THR A 120 -5.43 -0.56 19.76
N HIS A 121 -5.89 -0.34 18.53
CA HIS A 121 -6.50 0.92 18.11
C HIS A 121 -7.96 1.05 18.56
N SER A 122 -8.40 2.29 18.75
CA SER A 122 -9.78 2.56 19.14
C SER A 122 -10.76 2.15 18.04
N ARG A 123 -12.00 1.88 18.45
CA ARG A 123 -13.10 1.54 17.52
C ARG A 123 -13.24 2.55 16.39
N THR A 124 -13.22 3.85 16.71
CA THR A 124 -13.34 4.93 15.73
C THR A 124 -12.19 4.94 14.72
N VAL A 125 -10.95 4.73 15.18
CA VAL A 125 -9.78 4.69 14.30
C VAL A 125 -9.86 3.51 13.35
N ARG A 126 -10.26 2.33 13.84
CA ARG A 126 -10.42 1.12 13.03
C ARG A 126 -11.55 1.25 12.01
N ALA A 127 -12.67 1.87 12.40
CA ALA A 127 -13.80 2.16 11.51
C ALA A 127 -13.37 3.11 10.38
N GLN A 128 -12.70 4.22 10.71
CA GLN A 128 -12.17 5.15 9.71
C GLN A 128 -11.16 4.47 8.76
N ALA A 129 -10.30 3.60 9.28
CA ALA A 129 -9.34 2.89 8.45
C ALA A 129 -10.01 1.96 7.42
N LEU A 130 -11.04 1.22 7.83
CA LEU A 130 -11.81 0.37 6.91
C LEU A 130 -12.62 1.20 5.92
N TYR A 131 -13.17 2.33 6.37
CA TYR A 131 -13.86 3.28 5.51
C TYR A 131 -12.96 3.82 4.39
N TYR A 132 -11.75 4.32 4.70
CA TYR A 132 -10.83 4.78 3.66
C TYR A 132 -10.23 3.65 2.83
N THR A 133 -10.18 2.42 3.37
CA THR A 133 -9.83 1.26 2.56
C THR A 133 -10.83 1.07 1.42
N ALA A 134 -12.12 1.29 1.68
CA ALA A 134 -13.15 1.25 0.64
C ALA A 134 -12.96 2.37 -0.41
N LEU A 135 -12.75 3.61 0.03
CA LEU A 135 -12.58 4.74 -0.89
C LEU A 135 -11.32 4.61 -1.77
N THR A 136 -10.23 4.13 -1.20
CA THR A 136 -8.98 3.93 -1.97
C THR A 136 -9.03 2.69 -2.86
N GLU A 137 -10.02 1.81 -2.72
CA GLU A 137 -10.18 0.60 -3.55
C GLU A 137 -10.66 0.91 -4.95
N VAL A 138 -11.42 1.98 -5.16
CA VAL A 138 -11.83 2.37 -6.52
C VAL A 138 -10.73 3.07 -7.29
N GLU A 139 -9.84 3.78 -6.59
CA GLU A 139 -8.80 4.62 -7.21
C GLU A 139 -7.51 3.85 -7.55
N LYS A 140 -7.26 2.69 -6.92
CA LYS A 140 -6.04 1.92 -7.18
C LYS A 140 -6.03 1.34 -8.61
N GLU A 141 -4.85 1.04 -9.16
CA GLU A 141 -4.66 0.65 -10.57
C GLU A 141 -5.46 -0.62 -10.96
N ASN A 142 -5.69 -1.51 -9.99
CA ASN A 142 -6.49 -2.73 -10.14
C ASN A 142 -7.69 -2.72 -9.17
N GLY A 143 -8.31 -1.55 -9.03
CA GLY A 143 -9.46 -1.31 -8.18
C GLY A 143 -10.72 -2.06 -8.59
N SER A 144 -11.63 -2.24 -7.63
CA SER A 144 -12.93 -2.87 -7.88
C SER A 144 -14.02 -2.21 -7.06
N LEU A 145 -15.03 -1.69 -7.75
CA LEU A 145 -16.24 -1.15 -7.11
C LEU A 145 -16.94 -2.21 -6.25
N ASP A 146 -16.98 -3.46 -6.69
CA ASP A 146 -17.58 -4.55 -5.91
C ASP A 146 -16.79 -4.83 -4.62
N GLN A 147 -15.46 -4.73 -4.68
CA GLN A 147 -14.61 -4.88 -3.50
C GLN A 147 -14.74 -3.68 -2.55
N ALA A 148 -14.84 -2.45 -3.07
CA ALA A 148 -15.11 -1.25 -2.28
C ALA A 148 -16.45 -1.37 -1.54
N ARG A 149 -17.51 -1.77 -2.25
CA ARG A 149 -18.83 -2.04 -1.66
C ARG A 149 -18.79 -3.15 -0.61
N THR A 150 -17.93 -4.16 -0.79
CA THR A 150 -17.71 -5.20 0.22
C THR A 150 -17.12 -4.62 1.50
N TYR A 151 -16.11 -3.75 1.40
CA TYR A 151 -15.54 -3.07 2.57
C TYR A 151 -16.55 -2.16 3.27
N LEU A 152 -17.38 -1.43 2.52
CA LEU A 152 -18.44 -0.59 3.09
C LEU A 152 -19.50 -1.39 3.85
N ARG A 153 -19.95 -2.53 3.31
CA ARG A 153 -20.87 -3.43 4.04
C ARG A 153 -20.22 -3.99 5.30
N GLN A 154 -18.97 -4.41 5.19
CA GLN A 154 -18.20 -4.89 6.35
C GLN A 154 -18.05 -3.81 7.43
N LEU A 155 -17.88 -2.54 7.04
CA LEU A 155 -17.85 -1.42 7.98
C LEU A 155 -19.15 -1.28 8.77
N LYS A 156 -20.32 -1.41 8.12
CA LYS A 156 -21.61 -1.39 8.82
C LYS A 156 -21.78 -2.56 9.78
N GLU A 157 -21.30 -3.74 9.39
CA GLU A 157 -21.36 -4.95 10.21
C GLU A 157 -20.44 -4.86 11.44
N ASP A 158 -19.19 -4.46 11.23
CA ASP A 158 -18.16 -4.41 12.28
C ASP A 158 -18.32 -3.20 13.21
N PHE A 159 -18.79 -2.07 12.67
CA PHE A 159 -18.82 -0.78 13.35
C PHE A 159 -20.16 -0.03 13.19
N PRO A 160 -21.30 -0.60 13.62
CA PRO A 160 -22.59 0.08 13.51
C PRO A 160 -22.61 1.45 14.19
N GLY A 161 -23.16 2.47 13.53
CA GLY A 161 -23.32 3.82 14.06
C GLY A 161 -22.08 4.71 13.99
N THR A 162 -21.06 4.39 13.18
CA THR A 162 -19.90 5.27 12.97
C THR A 162 -19.92 6.04 11.66
N HIS A 163 -20.45 5.43 10.61
CA HIS A 163 -20.41 5.95 9.24
C HIS A 163 -21.72 5.59 8.52
N ASP A 164 -22.81 5.39 9.26
CA ASP A 164 -24.02 4.76 8.72
C ASP A 164 -24.65 5.60 7.61
N CYS A 165 -24.75 6.93 7.81
CA CYS A 165 -25.26 7.84 6.79
C CYS A 165 -24.34 7.82 5.57
N ALA A 166 -23.03 7.97 5.81
CA ALA A 166 -22.06 8.05 4.73
C ALA A 166 -22.00 6.75 3.90
N VAL A 167 -22.08 5.60 4.56
CA VAL A 167 -22.09 4.30 3.87
C VAL A 167 -23.38 4.09 3.11
N ASP A 168 -24.54 4.46 3.67
CA ASP A 168 -25.81 4.31 2.97
C ASP A 168 -25.87 5.16 1.71
N THR A 169 -25.39 6.41 1.75
CA THR A 169 -25.26 7.24 0.53
C THR A 169 -24.39 6.57 -0.54
N LEU A 170 -23.22 6.03 -0.16
CA LEU A 170 -22.30 5.36 -1.11
C LEU A 170 -22.84 4.03 -1.66
N LEU A 171 -23.75 3.36 -0.94
CA LEU A 171 -24.34 2.09 -1.35
C LEU A 171 -25.66 2.24 -2.11
N ASP A 172 -26.42 3.31 -1.85
CA ASP A 172 -27.71 3.58 -2.49
C ASP A 172 -27.57 4.16 -3.90
N GLU A 173 -26.51 4.92 -4.18
CA GLU A 173 -26.27 5.42 -5.52
C GLU A 173 -25.53 4.38 -6.37
N GLU A 174 -26.14 3.98 -7.50
CA GLU A 174 -25.61 2.94 -8.40
C GLU A 174 -24.22 3.26 -9.00
N GLY A 175 -23.56 4.37 -8.67
CA GLY A 175 -22.24 4.70 -9.18
C GLY A 175 -21.53 5.90 -8.54
N ILE A 176 -21.59 6.06 -7.22
CA ILE A 176 -20.71 7.03 -6.51
C ILE A 176 -19.69 6.28 -5.66
N ILE A 177 -19.03 5.32 -6.28
CA ILE A 177 -17.62 4.98 -6.09
C ILE A 177 -17.13 4.41 -7.42
#